data_AF-A0A3P7XR99-F1
#
_entry.id   AF-A0A3P7XR99-F1
#
_cell.length_a   1.000
_cell.length_b   1.000
_cell.length_c   1.000
_cell.angle_alpha   90.00
_cell.angle_beta   90.00
_cell.angle_gamma   90.00
#
_symmetry.space_group_name_H-M   'P 1'
#
loop_
_entity.id
_entity.type
_entity.pdbx_description
1 polymer ?
#
loop_
_entity_poly.entity_id
_entity_poly.type
_entity_poly.pdbx_seq_one_letter_code
_entity_poly.pdbx_strand_id
1 'polypeptide(L)'
;MNKGHDFTVDFWALGILMFELLTGTPPFTSSDPMKIYNIILKGINTIEFPKSITRNAQCLIKKLCRDAPAQRLGARKSGIIEVKNHAWFEGFDWNGLIARTIQVPITPKISSPTDLSNFDSYSEEEELPPEDTTGWDKDF
;
A
#
# COMPACT_ATOMS: atom_id res chain seq x y z
N MET A 1 14.22 -20.26 -2.46
CA MET A 1 13.86 -19.05 -1.68
C MET A 1 15.13 -18.21 -1.58
N ASN A 2 15.03 -16.87 -1.65
CA ASN A 2 16.14 -15.91 -1.89
C ASN A 2 16.44 -15.61 -3.37
N LYS A 3 15.38 -15.23 -4.11
CA LYS A 3 15.56 -14.33 -5.25
C LYS A 3 15.51 -12.91 -4.65
N GLY A 4 16.57 -12.13 -4.81
CA GLY A 4 16.59 -10.73 -4.35
C GLY A 4 15.36 -9.96 -4.86
N HIS A 5 14.99 -8.89 -4.16
CA HIS A 5 13.92 -7.99 -4.56
C HIS A 5 14.51 -6.63 -4.95
N ASP A 6 13.74 -5.88 -5.73
CA ASP A 6 14.02 -4.50 -6.11
C ASP A 6 12.78 -3.64 -5.84
N PHE A 7 12.80 -2.38 -6.30
CA PHE A 7 11.69 -1.42 -6.13
C PHE A 7 10.34 -1.91 -6.68
N THR A 8 10.30 -2.97 -7.51
CA THR A 8 9.05 -3.50 -8.04
C THR A 8 8.20 -4.21 -6.99
N VAL A 9 8.74 -4.46 -5.79
CA VAL A 9 7.98 -4.91 -4.62
C VAL A 9 6.93 -3.88 -4.19
N ASP A 10 7.21 -2.58 -4.39
CA ASP A 10 6.29 -1.50 -4.01
C ASP A 10 5.02 -1.51 -4.87
N PHE A 11 5.12 -1.89 -6.15
CA PHE A 11 3.94 -2.08 -6.99
C PHE A 11 3.07 -3.24 -6.50
N TRP A 12 3.69 -4.31 -6.01
CA TRP A 12 2.94 -5.41 -5.41
C TRP A 12 2.23 -4.94 -4.14
N ALA A 13 2.93 -4.23 -3.25
CA ALA A 13 2.36 -3.66 -2.02
C ALA A 13 1.22 -2.67 -2.31
N LEU A 14 1.34 -1.84 -3.36
CA LEU A 14 0.27 -0.96 -3.82
C LEU A 14 -1.00 -1.75 -4.20
N GLY A 15 -0.85 -2.89 -4.85
CA GLY A 15 -1.98 -3.76 -5.18
C GLY A 15 -2.66 -4.35 -3.93
N ILE A 16 -1.88 -4.70 -2.90
CA ILE A 16 -2.39 -5.14 -1.59
C ILE A 16 -3.17 -4.01 -0.92
N LEU A 17 -2.57 -2.82 -0.83
CA LEU A 17 -3.18 -1.64 -0.23
C LEU A 17 -4.50 -1.27 -0.92
N MET A 18 -4.53 -1.29 -2.26
CA MET A 18 -5.75 -1.02 -3.02
C MET A 18 -6.87 -2.02 -2.69
N PHE A 19 -6.55 -3.31 -2.57
CA PHE A 19 -7.53 -4.31 -2.19
C PHE A 19 -8.07 -4.02 -0.79
N GLU A 20 -7.18 -3.81 0.18
CA GLU A 20 -7.53 -3.55 1.58
C GLU A 20 -8.38 -2.29 1.77
N LEU A 21 -8.04 -1.19 1.10
CA LEU A 21 -8.84 0.05 1.16
C LEU A 21 -10.27 -0.14 0.60
N LEU A 22 -10.46 -1.08 -0.33
CA LEU A 22 -11.76 -1.36 -0.96
C LEU A 22 -12.59 -2.42 -0.25
N THR A 23 -11.99 -3.24 0.63
CA THR A 23 -12.65 -4.36 1.31
C THR A 23 -12.60 -4.30 2.82
N GLY A 24 -11.69 -3.50 3.39
CA GLY A 24 -11.36 -3.46 4.81
C GLY A 24 -10.42 -4.56 5.29
N THR A 25 -9.97 -5.48 4.41
CA THR A 25 -9.04 -6.56 4.76
C THR A 25 -8.08 -6.88 3.62
N PRO A 26 -6.83 -7.27 3.89
CA PRO A 26 -5.90 -7.61 2.82
C PRO A 26 -6.34 -8.87 2.05
N PRO A 27 -5.91 -9.05 0.78
CA PRO A 27 -6.32 -10.18 -0.05
C PRO A 27 -5.76 -11.53 0.42
N PHE A 28 -4.65 -11.50 1.17
CA PHE A 28 -3.96 -12.70 1.66
C PHE A 28 -4.01 -12.72 3.19
N THR A 29 -4.95 -13.48 3.76
CA THR A 29 -5.18 -13.52 5.21
C THR A 29 -5.17 -14.95 5.74
N SER A 30 -4.55 -15.14 6.91
CA SER A 30 -4.63 -16.36 7.71
C SER A 30 -4.22 -16.04 9.14
N SER A 31 -4.55 -16.91 10.10
CA SER A 31 -4.03 -16.80 11.47
C SER A 31 -2.58 -17.29 11.61
N ASP A 32 -2.09 -18.06 10.64
CA ASP A 32 -0.75 -18.62 10.63
C ASP A 32 0.08 -17.92 9.53
N PRO A 33 1.18 -17.22 9.89
CA PRO A 33 2.07 -16.58 8.92
C PRO A 33 2.53 -17.52 7.81
N MET A 34 2.81 -18.80 8.11
CA MET A 34 3.23 -19.78 7.11
C MET A 34 2.14 -20.05 6.08
N LYS A 35 0.86 -20.05 6.51
CA LYS A 35 -0.27 -20.15 5.58
C LYS A 35 -0.41 -18.89 4.74
N ILE A 36 -0.20 -17.70 5.30
CA ILE A 36 -0.20 -16.45 4.52
C ILE A 36 0.84 -16.54 3.41
N TYR A 37 2.07 -16.94 3.72
CA TYR A 37 3.11 -17.14 2.70
C TYR A 37 2.69 -18.13 1.61
N ASN A 38 2.09 -19.26 2.00
CA ASN A 38 1.60 -20.25 1.03
C ASN A 38 0.48 -19.69 0.14
N ILE A 39 -0.40 -18.82 0.65
CA ILE A 39 -1.45 -18.18 -0.15
C ILE A 39 -0.82 -17.14 -1.08
N ILE A 40 0.14 -16.34 -0.61
CA ILE A 40 0.88 -15.38 -1.44
C ILE A 40 1.55 -16.10 -2.62
N LEU A 41 2.18 -17.26 -2.37
CA LEU A 41 2.83 -18.07 -3.41
C LEU A 41 1.85 -18.69 -4.42
N LYS A 42 0.57 -18.87 -4.07
CA LYS A 42 -0.48 -19.27 -5.03
C LYS A 42 -0.89 -18.11 -5.94
N GLY A 43 -0.61 -16.87 -5.53
CA GLY A 43 -0.80 -15.67 -6.33
C GLY A 43 -2.21 -15.09 -6.27
N ILE A 44 -2.34 -13.84 -6.72
CA ILE A 44 -3.59 -13.06 -6.64
C ILE A 44 -4.75 -13.67 -7.44
N ASN A 45 -4.47 -14.53 -8.41
CA ASN A 45 -5.51 -15.15 -9.25
C ASN A 45 -6.34 -16.19 -8.50
N THR A 46 -5.88 -16.69 -7.35
CA THR A 46 -6.67 -17.60 -6.50
C THR A 46 -7.56 -16.87 -5.51
N ILE A 47 -7.47 -15.53 -5.43
CA ILE A 47 -8.27 -14.72 -4.53
C ILE A 47 -9.59 -14.36 -5.19
N GLU A 48 -10.68 -14.57 -4.47
CA GLU A 48 -12.00 -14.15 -4.88
C GLU A 48 -12.17 -12.65 -4.59
N PHE A 49 -12.52 -11.88 -5.62
CA PHE A 49 -12.77 -10.45 -5.49
C PHE A 49 -14.24 -10.22 -5.16
N PRO A 50 -14.57 -9.48 -4.08
CA PRO A 50 -15.93 -9.08 -3.78
C PRO A 50 -16.58 -8.33 -4.95
N LYS A 51 -17.90 -8.52 -5.12
CA LYS A 51 -18.67 -7.85 -6.18
C LYS A 51 -18.71 -6.32 -6.04
N SER A 52 -18.41 -5.79 -4.85
CA SER A 52 -18.29 -4.35 -4.58
C SER A 52 -17.10 -3.71 -5.31
N ILE A 53 -16.08 -4.48 -5.66
CA ILE A 53 -14.89 -3.97 -6.36
C ILE A 53 -15.18 -3.89 -7.86
N THR A 54 -15.01 -2.70 -8.44
CA THR A 54 -15.23 -2.49 -9.88
C THR A 54 -14.26 -3.32 -10.73
N ARG A 55 -14.68 -3.73 -11.94
CA ARG A 55 -13.85 -4.55 -12.83
C ARG A 55 -12.49 -3.90 -13.14
N ASN A 56 -12.44 -2.57 -13.28
CA ASN A 56 -11.21 -1.84 -13.52
C ASN A 56 -10.26 -1.89 -12.32
N ALA A 57 -10.78 -1.79 -11.09
CA ALA A 57 -9.99 -1.95 -9.86
C ALA A 57 -9.43 -3.37 -9.73
N GLN A 58 -10.27 -4.39 -9.95
CA GLN A 58 -9.82 -5.79 -9.93
C GLN A 58 -8.71 -6.04 -10.96
N CYS A 59 -8.86 -5.50 -12.17
CA CYS A 59 -7.87 -5.61 -13.23
C CYS A 59 -6.53 -4.95 -12.84
N LEU A 60 -6.58 -3.76 -12.25
CA LEU A 60 -5.38 -3.06 -11.78
C LEU A 60 -4.66 -3.85 -10.68
N ILE A 61 -5.39 -4.27 -9.64
CA ILE A 61 -4.84 -5.06 -8.53
C ILE A 61 -4.17 -6.34 -9.05
N LYS A 62 -4.82 -7.09 -9.96
CA LYS A 62 -4.22 -8.30 -10.55
C LYS A 62 -2.96 -8.04 -11.37
N LYS A 63 -2.85 -6.88 -12.03
CA LYS A 63 -1.66 -6.49 -12.80
C LYS A 63 -0.52 -6.00 -11.91
N LEU A 64 -0.83 -5.34 -10.79
CA LEU A 64 0.14 -4.94 -9.77
C LEU A 64 0.69 -6.15 -9.01
N CYS A 65 -0.19 -7.09 -8.64
CA CYS A 65 0.15 -8.29 -7.87
C CYS A 65 0.58 -9.49 -8.75
N ARG A 66 1.27 -9.26 -9.87
CA ARG A 66 1.84 -10.36 -10.68
C ARG A 66 2.98 -11.03 -9.92
N ASP A 67 3.01 -12.37 -9.99
CA ASP A 67 4.02 -13.20 -9.30
C ASP A 67 5.44 -12.88 -9.79
N ALA A 68 5.61 -12.78 -11.11
CA ALA A 68 6.87 -12.37 -11.72
C ALA A 68 7.06 -10.84 -11.58
N PRO A 69 8.12 -10.36 -10.87
CA PRO A 69 8.32 -8.93 -10.63
C PRO A 69 8.37 -8.08 -11.91
N ALA A 70 9.09 -8.54 -12.93
CA ALA A 70 9.19 -7.89 -14.23
C ALA A 70 7.85 -7.79 -15.01
N GLN A 71 6.83 -8.56 -14.62
CA GLN A 71 5.52 -8.53 -15.26
C GLN A 71 4.53 -7.59 -14.56
N ARG A 72 4.86 -7.10 -13.36
CA ARG A 72 4.04 -6.17 -12.60
C ARG A 72 3.85 -4.88 -13.38
N LEU A 73 2.65 -4.32 -13.35
CA LEU A 73 2.40 -3.00 -13.91
C LEU A 73 3.27 -1.99 -13.16
N GLY A 74 4.03 -1.16 -13.89
CA GLY A 74 5.01 -0.26 -13.29
C GLY A 74 6.46 -0.75 -13.31
N ALA A 75 6.70 -2.06 -13.49
CA ALA A 75 8.06 -2.63 -13.56
C ALA A 75 8.67 -2.59 -14.98
N ARG A 76 7.90 -2.16 -15.98
CA ARG A 76 8.28 -2.16 -17.40
C ARG A 76 8.91 -0.81 -17.80
N LYS A 77 9.27 -0.68 -19.08
CA LYS A 77 9.96 0.50 -19.64
C LYS A 77 9.30 1.83 -19.29
N SER A 78 7.96 1.89 -19.26
CA SER A 78 7.22 3.13 -19.00
C SER A 78 6.99 3.38 -17.50
N GLY A 79 7.42 2.49 -16.62
CA GLY A 79 7.40 2.70 -15.17
C GLY A 79 5.99 3.01 -14.63
N ILE A 80 5.94 3.88 -13.62
CA ILE A 80 4.72 4.37 -12.95
C ILE A 80 3.67 4.96 -13.92
N ILE A 81 4.08 5.40 -15.12
CA ILE A 81 3.16 5.95 -16.12
C ILE A 81 2.13 4.90 -16.55
N GLU A 82 2.50 3.61 -16.61
CA GLU A 82 1.57 2.53 -16.92
C GLU A 82 0.45 2.39 -15.88
N VAL A 83 0.79 2.65 -14.61
CA VAL A 83 -0.17 2.62 -13.49
C VAL A 83 -1.10 3.82 -13.60
N LYS A 84 -0.55 5.03 -13.80
CA LYS A 84 -1.33 6.27 -13.94
C LYS A 84 -2.32 6.25 -15.12
N ASN A 85 -1.94 5.59 -16.22
CA ASN A 85 -2.76 5.47 -17.43
C ASN A 85 -3.72 4.28 -17.40
N HIS A 86 -3.78 3.51 -16.31
CA HIS A 86 -4.73 2.40 -16.22
C HIS A 86 -6.17 2.91 -16.19
N ALA A 87 -7.11 2.18 -16.82
CA ALA A 87 -8.53 2.54 -16.89
C ALA A 87 -9.27 2.66 -15.54
N TRP A 88 -8.61 2.34 -14.42
CA TRP A 88 -9.16 2.63 -13.10
C TRP A 88 -9.02 4.11 -12.72
N PHE A 89 -8.00 4.78 -13.27
CA PHE A 89 -7.74 6.21 -13.13
C PHE A 89 -8.28 7.04 -14.29
N GLU A 90 -9.18 6.48 -15.12
CA GLU A 90 -9.83 7.24 -16.18
C GLU A 90 -10.62 8.40 -15.56
N GLY A 91 -10.33 9.62 -16.00
CA GLY A 91 -10.91 10.85 -15.45
C GLY A 91 -10.26 11.35 -14.15
N PHE A 92 -9.23 10.68 -13.62
CA PHE A 92 -8.53 11.14 -12.42
C PHE A 92 -7.56 12.29 -12.75
N ASP A 93 -7.70 13.43 -12.06
CA ASP A 93 -6.85 14.60 -12.25
C ASP A 93 -5.52 14.49 -11.49
N TRP A 94 -4.54 13.88 -12.14
CA TRP A 94 -3.17 13.76 -11.61
C TRP A 94 -2.47 15.11 -11.41
N ASN A 95 -2.76 16.10 -12.24
CA ASN A 95 -2.13 17.41 -12.14
C ASN A 95 -2.71 18.18 -10.96
N GLY A 96 -4.04 18.13 -10.78
CA GLY A 96 -4.71 18.68 -9.62
C GLY A 96 -4.28 18.01 -8.32
N LEU A 97 -4.01 16.70 -8.32
CA LEU A 97 -3.44 16.02 -7.15
C LEU A 97 -2.08 16.63 -6.76
N ILE A 98 -1.17 16.81 -7.74
CA ILE A 98 0.16 17.42 -7.52
C ILE A 98 0.03 18.86 -7.05
N ALA A 99 -0.88 19.63 -7.67
CA ALA A 99 -1.17 21.01 -7.34
C ALA A 99 -1.98 21.18 -6.04
N ARG A 100 -2.43 20.08 -5.42
CA ARG A 100 -3.28 20.05 -4.22
C ARG A 100 -4.61 20.79 -4.42
N THR A 101 -5.18 20.74 -5.62
CA THR A 101 -6.44 21.41 -5.99
C THR A 101 -7.64 20.47 -6.08
N ILE A 102 -7.41 19.15 -6.05
CA ILE A 102 -8.53 18.19 -6.03
C ILE A 102 -9.29 18.26 -4.70
N GLN A 103 -10.59 17.99 -4.77
CA GLN A 103 -11.39 17.78 -3.56
C GLN A 103 -11.02 16.41 -2.96
N VAL A 104 -10.58 16.39 -1.71
CA VAL A 104 -10.31 15.15 -0.98
C VAL A 104 -11.61 14.44 -0.61
N PRO A 105 -11.65 13.10 -0.61
CA PRO A 105 -12.85 12.35 -0.25
C PRO A 105 -13.18 12.44 1.25
N ILE A 106 -12.19 12.67 2.09
CA ILE A 106 -12.32 12.79 3.55
C ILE A 106 -11.53 14.01 4.00
N THR A 107 -12.20 14.97 4.65
CA THR A 107 -11.55 16.13 5.29
C THR A 107 -11.56 15.91 6.80
N PRO A 108 -10.40 15.66 7.43
CA PRO A 108 -10.34 15.50 8.88
C PRO A 108 -10.67 16.82 9.57
N LYS A 109 -11.29 16.75 10.75
CA LYS A 109 -11.58 17.92 11.58
C LYS A 109 -10.37 18.16 12.48
N ILE A 110 -9.79 19.35 12.40
CA ILE A 110 -8.62 19.76 13.19
C ILE A 110 -8.93 21.13 13.77
N SER A 111 -8.93 21.22 15.10
CA SER A 111 -9.30 22.43 15.84
C SER A 111 -8.09 23.32 16.16
N SER A 112 -6.90 22.75 16.30
CA SER A 112 -5.66 23.48 16.61
C SER A 112 -4.41 22.69 16.19
N PRO A 113 -3.22 23.30 16.15
CA PRO A 113 -1.96 22.60 15.88
C PRO A 113 -1.60 21.49 16.88
N THR A 114 -2.24 21.46 18.05
CA THR A 114 -2.04 20.44 19.10
C THR A 114 -3.22 19.48 19.22
N ASP A 115 -4.14 19.48 18.25
CA ASP A 115 -5.31 18.60 18.26
C ASP A 115 -4.91 17.16 17.87
N LEU A 116 -5.02 16.25 18.84
CA LEU A 116 -4.72 14.83 18.67
C LEU A 116 -5.98 13.96 18.46
N SER A 117 -7.16 14.56 18.23
CA SER A 117 -8.44 13.85 18.19
C SER A 117 -8.61 12.86 17.03
N ASN A 118 -7.75 12.91 16.01
CA ASN A 118 -7.75 11.97 14.89
C ASN A 118 -6.79 10.78 15.11
N PHE A 119 -6.19 10.65 16.28
CA PHE A 119 -5.27 9.57 16.67
C PHE A 119 -5.81 8.81 17.89
N ASP A 120 -5.35 7.58 18.06
CA ASP A 120 -5.65 6.79 19.25
C ASP A 120 -4.92 7.37 20.48
N SER A 121 -5.51 7.16 21.66
CA SER A 121 -4.92 7.57 22.93
C SER A 121 -4.04 6.43 23.48
N TYR A 122 -2.81 6.76 23.84
CA TYR A 122 -1.84 5.83 24.43
C TYR A 122 -1.41 6.34 25.81
N SER A 123 -1.09 5.42 26.72
CA SER A 123 -0.46 5.76 28.00
C SER A 123 0.99 6.18 27.78
N GLU A 124 1.49 7.07 28.63
CA GLU A 124 2.91 7.42 28.65
C GLU A 124 3.75 6.20 29.08
N GLU A 125 4.81 5.90 28.32
CA GLU A 125 5.81 4.92 28.72
C GLU A 125 6.79 5.61 29.69
N GLU A 126 6.86 5.13 30.94
CA GLU A 126 7.70 5.73 31.99
C GLU A 126 9.15 5.20 31.98
N GLU A 127 9.41 4.07 31.31
CA GLU A 127 10.73 3.43 31.29
C GLU A 127 11.63 4.03 30.19
N LEU A 128 12.75 4.62 30.60
CA LEU A 128 13.76 5.07 29.66
C LEU A 128 14.57 3.88 29.12
N PRO A 129 14.85 3.84 27.80
CA PRO A 129 15.75 2.84 27.25
C PRO A 129 17.18 3.04 27.80
N PRO A 130 18.02 1.99 27.79
CA PRO A 130 19.43 2.11 28.15
C PRO A 130 20.14 3.07 27.18
N GLU A 131 21.18 3.74 27.69
CA GLU A 131 22.01 4.63 26.88
C GLU A 131 22.76 3.83 25.79
N ASP A 132 22.56 4.21 24.52
CA ASP A 132 23.32 3.68 23.39
C ASP A 132 24.53 4.58 23.11
N THR A 133 25.73 4.07 23.37
CA THR A 133 26.99 4.79 23.17
C THR A 133 27.79 4.30 21.96
N THR A 134 27.18 3.45 21.13
CA THR A 134 27.87 2.86 19.96
C THR A 134 28.15 3.91 18.88
N GLY A 135 27.40 5.01 18.87
CA GLY A 135 27.64 6.17 18.02
C GLY A 135 27.34 5.91 16.54
N TRP A 136 26.40 5.01 16.25
CA TRP A 136 25.81 4.84 14.91
C TRP A 136 24.98 6.06 14.49
N ASP A 137 24.59 6.87 15.47
CA ASP A 137 23.68 8.00 15.41
C ASP A 137 24.39 9.37 15.43
N LYS A 138 25.70 9.41 15.19
CA LYS A 138 26.50 10.66 15.22
C LYS A 138 26.02 11.75 14.25
N ASP A 139 25.33 11.36 13.19
CA ASP A 139 24.83 12.25 12.14
C ASP A 139 23.29 12.47 12.20
N PHE A 140 22.64 12.10 13.31
CA PHE A 140 21.20 12.35 13.52
C PHE A 140 20.86 13.83 13.72
#